data_AF-F8AKV4-F1
#
_entry.id   AF-F8AKV4-F1
#
_cell.length_a   1.000
_cell.length_b   1.000
_cell.length_c   1.000
_cell.angle_alpha   90.00
_cell.angle_beta   90.00
_cell.angle_gamma   90.00
#
_symmetry.space_group_name_H-M   'P 1'
#
loop_
_entity.id
_entity.type
_entity.pdbx_description
1 polymer ?
#
loop_
_entity_poly.entity_id
_entity_poly.type
_entity_poly.pdbx_seq_one_letter_code
_entity_poly.pdbx_strand_id
1 'polypeptide(L)'
;MDELFKTLTSNMHFNATALSDKTWNQNWRVPEGLISIIGLKNGKSPVFYYGVTKNCKENYVLKKGISDNKNKFINARLYFKFDRADIIEKEKYVVANGFNGLLLCIKIDKEKFINTFERMLMEKYNSGDEHIIDVLERMKERNMFNSVEESARYIANRDYNWLIGRLKYKAGLFNYSGQGYWLLPLKTKMEITKGFEITNNELIVDLENTELFKNYLIYVDVKNNIIRYNKSRLCKSGYSFVDEVRKQMHDDICPWCGGKLRLVKTKRGEFLGCSNYPNCLYRRFLKK
;
A
#
# COMPACT_ATOMS: atom_id res chain seq x y z
N MET A 1 1.77 2.74 13.92
CA MET A 1 2.84 2.41 12.95
C MET A 1 3.98 1.67 13.64
N ASP A 2 4.34 2.06 14.86
CA ASP A 2 5.29 1.33 15.72
C ASP A 2 4.92 -0.15 15.89
N GLU A 3 3.62 -0.47 15.93
CA GLU A 3 3.08 -1.83 15.87
C GLU A 3 3.54 -2.62 14.64
N LEU A 4 3.38 -2.07 13.42
CA LEU A 4 3.89 -2.69 12.18
C LEU A 4 5.40 -2.91 12.25
N PHE A 5 6.14 -1.91 12.74
CA PHE A 5 7.59 -2.01 12.89
C PHE A 5 7.98 -3.10 13.89
N LYS A 6 7.37 -3.13 15.08
CA LYS A 6 7.62 -4.11 16.13
C LYS A 6 7.29 -5.53 15.66
N THR A 7 6.20 -5.72 14.93
CA THR A 7 5.88 -7.03 14.35
C THR A 7 6.89 -7.41 13.24
N LEU A 8 7.26 -6.51 12.33
CA LEU A 8 8.26 -6.78 11.29
C LEU A 8 9.65 -7.11 11.87
N THR A 9 10.14 -6.34 12.84
CA THR A 9 11.45 -6.56 13.47
C THR A 9 11.50 -7.72 14.45
N SER A 10 10.39 -8.09 15.07
CA SER A 10 10.36 -9.27 15.95
C SER A 10 10.45 -10.60 15.16
N ASN A 11 10.36 -10.56 13.83
CA ASN A 11 10.42 -11.74 12.99
C ASN A 11 11.83 -11.94 12.39
N MET A 12 12.49 -13.02 12.79
CA MET A 12 13.84 -13.40 12.35
C MET A 12 13.99 -13.55 10.82
N HIS A 13 12.91 -13.68 10.05
CA HIS A 13 12.93 -13.70 8.58
C HIS A 13 12.81 -12.31 7.93
N PHE A 14 12.77 -11.23 8.69
CA PHE A 14 12.61 -9.86 8.20
C PHE A 14 13.67 -8.96 8.84
N ASN A 15 14.71 -8.62 8.09
CA ASN A 15 15.61 -7.56 8.50
C ASN A 15 14.98 -6.21 8.10
N ALA A 16 14.40 -5.52 9.09
CA ALA A 16 13.64 -4.29 8.91
C ALA A 16 14.37 -3.10 9.56
N THR A 17 14.97 -2.23 8.74
CA THR A 17 15.70 -1.06 9.24
C THR A 17 14.81 0.19 9.22
N ALA A 18 14.73 0.86 10.38
CA ALA A 18 14.07 2.14 10.55
C ALA A 18 14.80 3.25 9.81
N LEU A 19 14.08 4.01 9.00
CA LEU A 19 14.61 5.19 8.34
C LEU A 19 13.87 6.42 8.88
N SER A 20 14.60 7.20 9.67
CA SER A 20 14.13 8.42 10.33
C SER A 20 15.27 9.44 10.44
N ASP A 21 14.92 10.70 10.69
CA ASP A 21 15.88 11.79 10.89
C ASP A 21 16.87 11.51 12.05
N LYS A 22 16.51 10.62 12.99
CA LYS A 22 17.36 10.21 14.12
C LYS A 22 18.38 9.11 13.79
N THR A 23 18.31 8.53 12.59
CA THR A 23 19.03 7.28 12.25
C THR A 23 19.98 7.40 11.05
N TRP A 24 20.06 8.55 10.37
CA TRP A 24 20.94 8.72 9.21
C TRP A 24 21.40 10.18 8.97
N ASN A 25 22.71 10.39 8.76
CA ASN A 25 23.36 11.71 8.68
C ASN A 25 23.61 12.22 7.25
N GLN A 26 22.69 11.99 6.30
CA GLN A 26 22.75 12.60 4.97
C GLN A 26 21.44 13.30 4.64
N ASN A 27 21.50 14.32 3.78
CA ASN A 27 20.39 15.20 3.37
C ASN A 27 19.20 14.43 2.79
N TRP A 28 18.42 13.83 3.68
CA TRP A 28 17.36 12.93 3.35
C TRP A 28 16.18 13.20 4.26
N ARG A 29 15.04 13.48 3.64
CA ARG A 29 13.75 13.26 4.28
C ARG A 29 13.29 11.92 3.77
N VAL A 30 13.23 10.92 4.66
CA VAL A 30 12.35 9.77 4.44
C VAL A 30 10.96 10.40 4.44
N PRO A 31 10.24 10.54 3.30
CA PRO A 31 9.07 11.44 3.23
C PRO A 31 7.86 10.72 3.82
N GLU A 32 8.07 10.24 5.03
CA GLU A 32 7.51 9.01 5.54
C GLU A 32 7.52 7.92 4.44
N GLY A 33 6.37 7.35 4.08
CA GLY A 33 6.20 6.69 2.78
C GLY A 33 5.92 5.20 2.81
N LEU A 34 6.81 4.53 2.12
CA LEU A 34 6.57 3.36 1.33
C LEU A 34 7.70 2.40 1.67
N ILE A 35 7.39 1.11 1.70
CA ILE A 35 8.36 0.13 2.17
C ILE A 35 9.24 -0.23 0.97
N SER A 36 10.47 0.28 1.01
CA SER A 36 11.49 0.05 -0.03
C SER A 36 12.15 -1.30 0.22
N ILE A 37 12.39 -2.06 -0.84
CA ILE A 37 12.93 -3.42 -0.72
C ILE A 37 14.40 -3.43 -1.17
N ILE A 38 15.34 -3.91 -0.36
CA ILE A 38 16.67 -4.30 -0.84
C ILE A 38 16.75 -5.82 -0.92
N GLY A 39 17.26 -6.32 -2.06
CA GLY A 39 17.83 -7.66 -2.12
C GLY A 39 16.84 -8.81 -2.01
N LEU A 40 16.44 -9.35 -3.16
CA LEU A 40 15.89 -10.70 -3.31
C LEU A 40 16.84 -11.54 -4.16
N LYS A 41 18.14 -11.49 -3.85
CA LYS A 41 19.16 -12.22 -4.60
C LYS A 41 19.74 -13.34 -3.76
N ASN A 42 19.58 -14.56 -4.27
CA ASN A 42 20.17 -15.80 -3.78
C ASN A 42 19.85 -16.14 -2.31
N GLY A 43 18.62 -16.61 -2.06
CA GLY A 43 18.27 -17.50 -0.96
C GLY A 43 18.26 -16.94 0.46
N LYS A 44 18.78 -15.74 0.71
CA LYS A 44 18.68 -15.06 2.02
C LYS A 44 17.39 -14.24 2.11
N SER A 45 16.83 -14.18 3.32
CA SER A 45 15.55 -13.54 3.61
C SER A 45 15.52 -12.07 3.13
N PRO A 46 14.39 -11.60 2.59
CA PRO A 46 14.29 -10.22 2.08
C PRO A 46 14.55 -9.17 3.16
N VAL A 47 15.28 -8.11 2.78
CA VAL A 47 15.58 -6.97 3.65
C VAL A 47 14.66 -5.81 3.28
N PHE A 48 13.93 -5.28 4.27
CA PHE A 48 12.97 -4.20 4.07
C PHE A 48 13.47 -2.92 4.75
N TYR A 49 13.58 -1.86 3.95
CA TYR A 49 13.96 -0.53 4.39
C TYR A 49 12.71 0.34 4.34
N TYR A 50 12.18 0.72 5.48
CA TYR A 50 10.85 1.31 5.56
C TYR A 50 10.89 2.79 5.94
N GLY A 51 10.08 3.58 5.24
CA GLY A 51 9.35 4.72 5.79
C GLY A 51 7.85 4.42 5.70
N VAL A 52 6.97 5.07 6.50
CA VAL A 52 5.52 4.79 6.46
C VAL A 52 4.67 6.06 6.47
N THR A 53 3.92 6.34 5.38
CA THR A 53 3.28 7.64 5.03
C THR A 53 2.01 7.98 5.77
N LYS A 54 1.89 9.27 6.14
CA LYS A 54 0.62 9.98 6.34
C LYS A 54 -0.02 10.50 5.04
N ASN A 55 0.64 10.36 3.88
CA ASN A 55 0.03 10.66 2.57
C ASN A 55 -1.00 9.61 2.10
N CYS A 56 -1.28 8.59 2.92
CA CYS A 56 -2.38 7.66 2.72
C CYS A 56 -3.65 8.21 3.37
N LYS A 57 -4.59 8.71 2.56
CA LYS A 57 -5.89 9.21 3.02
C LYS A 57 -6.94 8.11 2.86
N GLU A 58 -7.58 7.72 3.97
CA GLU A 58 -8.77 6.88 3.93
C GLU A 58 -9.99 7.71 3.53
N ASN A 59 -10.76 7.20 2.59
CA ASN A 59 -12.02 7.79 2.14
C ASN A 59 -13.13 6.74 2.21
N TYR A 60 -14.13 6.97 3.05
CA TYR A 60 -15.30 6.12 3.21
C TYR A 60 -16.48 6.71 2.43
N VAL A 61 -17.10 5.89 1.57
CA VAL A 61 -18.27 6.27 0.78
C VAL A 61 -19.42 5.33 1.14
N LEU A 62 -20.51 5.90 1.64
CA LEU A 62 -21.75 5.16 1.85
C LEU A 62 -22.41 4.89 0.49
N LYS A 63 -22.68 3.62 0.20
CA LYS A 63 -23.47 3.19 -0.96
C LYS A 63 -24.78 2.60 -0.46
N LYS A 64 -25.89 3.07 -1.04
CA LYS A 64 -27.24 2.60 -0.77
C LYS A 64 -27.95 2.31 -2.10
N GLY A 65 -28.85 1.34 -2.12
CA GLY A 65 -29.56 0.94 -3.33
C GLY A 65 -30.52 -0.21 -3.09
N ILE A 66 -31.12 -0.73 -4.15
CA ILE A 66 -32.04 -1.86 -4.14
C ILE A 66 -31.41 -3.00 -4.94
N SER A 67 -31.38 -4.21 -4.41
CA SER A 67 -30.90 -5.39 -5.14
C SER A 67 -31.98 -5.98 -6.05
N ASP A 68 -31.60 -6.89 -6.94
CA ASP A 68 -32.51 -7.57 -7.89
C ASP A 68 -33.70 -8.24 -7.17
N ASN A 69 -33.47 -8.75 -5.96
CA ASN A 69 -34.49 -9.33 -5.08
C ASN A 69 -35.35 -8.27 -4.35
N LYS A 70 -35.40 -7.02 -4.85
CA LYS A 70 -36.09 -5.85 -4.29
C LYS A 70 -35.70 -5.46 -2.85
N ASN A 71 -34.59 -5.98 -2.33
CA ASN A 71 -34.13 -5.67 -0.97
C ASN A 71 -33.26 -4.41 -0.97
N LYS A 72 -33.64 -3.40 -0.18
CA LYS A 72 -32.78 -2.24 0.09
C LYS A 72 -31.51 -2.68 0.83
N PHE A 73 -30.35 -2.22 0.37
CA PHE A 73 -29.05 -2.44 1.01
C PHE A 73 -28.36 -1.11 1.35
N ILE A 74 -27.43 -1.18 2.30
CA ILE A 74 -26.49 -0.11 2.64
C ILE A 74 -25.15 -0.76 2.99
N ASN A 75 -24.07 -0.26 2.38
CA ASN A 75 -22.70 -0.74 2.54
C ASN A 75 -21.73 0.44 2.53
N ALA A 76 -20.56 0.28 3.13
CA ALA A 76 -19.45 1.20 2.99
C ALA A 76 -18.51 0.77 1.86
N ARG A 77 -17.85 1.74 1.24
CA ARG A 77 -16.75 1.55 0.30
C ARG A 77 -15.56 2.33 0.81
N LEU A 78 -14.49 1.62 1.15
CA LEU A 78 -13.26 2.18 1.68
C LEU A 78 -12.21 2.23 0.57
N TYR A 79 -11.74 3.44 0.30
CA TYR A 79 -10.66 3.74 -0.63
C TYR A 79 -9.45 4.24 0.16
N PHE A 80 -8.25 3.75 -0.15
CA PHE A 80 -7.01 4.38 0.29
C PHE A 80 -6.43 5.19 -0.88
N LYS A 81 -6.28 6.49 -0.68
CA LYS A 81 -5.79 7.46 -1.68
C LYS A 81 -4.37 7.88 -1.32
N PHE A 82 -3.48 7.85 -2.31
CA PHE A 82 -2.07 8.23 -2.17
C PHE A 82 -1.74 9.35 -3.14
N ASP A 83 -0.97 10.33 -2.69
CA ASP A 83 -0.46 11.40 -3.56
C ASP A 83 0.52 10.84 -4.62
N ARG A 84 0.25 11.13 -5.89
CA ARG A 84 1.00 10.58 -7.02
C ARG A 84 2.35 11.28 -7.24
N ALA A 85 2.48 12.57 -6.92
CA ALA A 85 3.74 13.28 -7.04
C ALA A 85 4.76 12.78 -6.00
N ASP A 86 4.30 12.59 -4.76
CA ASP A 86 5.06 11.98 -3.68
C ASP A 86 5.51 10.54 -3.99
N ILE A 87 4.65 9.72 -4.60
CA ILE A 87 5.04 8.39 -5.09
C ILE A 87 6.18 8.50 -6.12
N ILE A 88 6.08 9.41 -7.10
CA ILE A 88 7.07 9.58 -8.17
C ILE A 88 8.44 9.99 -7.60
N GLU A 89 8.50 10.92 -6.65
CA GLU A 89 9.76 11.30 -6.00
C GLU A 89 10.40 10.13 -5.23
N LYS A 90 9.58 9.30 -4.58
CA LYS A 90 10.06 8.09 -3.90
C LYS A 90 10.54 7.02 -4.87
N GLU A 91 9.89 6.84 -6.02
CA GLU A 91 10.37 5.94 -7.07
C GLU A 91 11.74 6.36 -7.62
N LYS A 92 11.96 7.68 -7.84
CA LYS A 92 13.29 8.20 -8.24
C LYS A 92 14.37 7.83 -7.23
N TYR A 93 14.07 7.92 -5.93
CA TYR A 93 15.00 7.55 -4.86
C TYR A 93 15.27 6.05 -4.79
N VAL A 94 14.23 5.21 -4.91
CA VAL A 94 14.33 3.73 -4.99
C VAL A 94 15.32 3.32 -6.09
N VAL A 95 15.16 3.88 -7.29
CA VAL A 95 16.04 3.63 -8.43
C VAL A 95 17.46 4.15 -8.17
N ALA A 96 17.60 5.37 -7.65
CA ALA A 96 18.90 6.00 -7.37
C ALA A 96 19.80 5.19 -6.42
N ASN A 97 19.21 4.48 -5.46
CA ASN A 97 19.93 3.72 -4.43
C ASN A 97 19.92 2.21 -4.69
N GLY A 98 19.39 1.75 -5.82
CA GLY A 98 19.38 0.33 -6.20
C GLY A 98 18.43 -0.54 -5.37
N PHE A 99 17.37 0.05 -4.81
CA PHE A 99 16.27 -0.71 -4.20
C PHE A 99 15.46 -1.43 -5.27
N ASN A 100 15.07 -2.69 -5.01
CA ASN A 100 14.43 -3.59 -5.98
C ASN A 100 12.94 -3.33 -6.20
N GLY A 101 12.31 -2.43 -5.44
CA GLY A 101 10.89 -2.14 -5.57
C GLY A 101 10.33 -1.35 -4.40
N LEU A 102 9.05 -0.99 -4.53
CA LEU A 102 8.32 -0.11 -3.64
C LEU A 102 6.96 -0.72 -3.29
N LEU A 103 6.64 -0.77 -2.00
CA LEU A 103 5.37 -1.28 -1.48
C LEU A 103 4.50 -0.14 -0.95
N LEU A 104 3.28 -0.06 -1.44
CA LEU A 104 2.19 0.70 -0.82
C LEU A 104 1.72 -0.03 0.44
N CYS A 105 1.67 0.69 1.55
CA CYS A 105 1.21 0.16 2.84
C CYS A 105 -0.18 0.73 3.15
N ILE A 106 -1.16 -0.15 3.34
CA ILE A 106 -2.49 0.18 3.87
C ILE A 106 -2.72 -0.57 5.19
N LYS A 107 -3.39 0.04 6.16
CA LYS A 107 -3.88 -0.65 7.37
C LYS A 107 -5.39 -0.80 7.26
N ILE A 108 -5.90 -2.03 7.34
CA ILE A 108 -7.34 -2.27 7.47
C ILE A 108 -7.62 -2.59 8.93
N ASP A 109 -8.37 -1.70 9.58
CA ASP A 109 -8.61 -1.70 11.03
C ASP A 109 -10.11 -1.87 11.29
N LYS A 110 -10.47 -2.86 12.14
CA LYS A 110 -11.87 -3.26 12.32
C LYS A 110 -12.69 -2.19 13.05
N GLU A 111 -12.22 -1.75 14.21
CA GLU A 111 -12.96 -0.79 15.03
C GLU A 111 -13.02 0.57 14.33
N LYS A 112 -11.95 0.99 13.64
CA LYS A 112 -11.98 2.21 12.83
C LYS A 112 -13.04 2.13 11.72
N PHE A 113 -13.11 1.02 10.99
CA PHE A 113 -14.11 0.85 9.93
C PHE A 113 -15.54 0.89 10.50
N ILE A 114 -15.80 0.12 11.56
CA ILE A 114 -17.12 0.03 12.19
C ILE A 114 -17.55 1.41 12.71
N ASN A 115 -16.74 2.04 13.55
CA ASN A 115 -17.09 3.32 14.17
C ASN A 115 -17.25 4.44 13.13
N THR A 116 -16.46 4.41 12.04
CA THR A 116 -16.60 5.40 10.95
C THR A 116 -17.90 5.20 10.18
N PHE A 117 -18.24 3.96 9.81
CA PHE A 117 -19.45 3.69 9.04
C PHE A 117 -20.72 3.81 9.90
N GLU A 118 -20.69 3.37 11.15
CA GLU A 118 -21.75 3.60 12.14
C GLU A 118 -22.08 5.10 12.27
N ARG A 119 -21.05 5.95 12.45
CA ARG A 119 -21.24 7.41 12.46
C ARG A 119 -21.85 7.94 11.16
N MET A 120 -21.39 7.49 9.99
CA MET A 120 -21.97 7.91 8.70
C MET A 120 -23.44 7.48 8.52
N LEU A 121 -23.82 6.33 9.08
CA LEU A 121 -25.21 5.86 9.11
C LEU A 121 -26.07 6.75 10.01
N MET A 122 -25.61 7.04 11.24
CA MET A 122 -26.34 7.88 12.19
C MET A 122 -26.44 9.34 11.74
N GLU A 123 -25.39 9.91 11.14
CA GLU A 123 -25.43 11.23 10.51
C GLU A 123 -26.54 11.30 9.43
N LYS A 124 -26.71 10.25 8.63
CA LYS A 124 -27.73 10.20 7.60
C LYS A 124 -29.13 9.92 8.13
N TYR A 125 -29.25 9.04 9.12
CA TYR A 125 -30.49 8.78 9.85
C TYR A 125 -31.04 10.09 10.46
N ASN A 126 -30.21 10.80 11.22
CA ASN A 126 -30.57 12.09 11.84
C ASN A 126 -30.88 13.19 10.81
N SER A 127 -30.36 13.09 9.58
CA SER A 127 -30.66 14.02 8.48
C SER A 127 -31.98 13.71 7.73
N GLY A 128 -32.74 12.69 8.13
CA GLY A 128 -34.01 12.36 7.49
C GLY A 128 -33.90 11.48 6.23
N ASP A 129 -32.79 10.76 6.02
CA ASP A 129 -32.61 9.91 4.83
C ASP A 129 -33.54 8.68 4.88
N GLU A 130 -34.71 8.77 4.22
CA GLU A 130 -35.77 7.75 4.20
C GLU A 130 -35.27 6.32 3.92
N HIS A 131 -34.30 6.16 3.01
CA HIS A 131 -33.74 4.85 2.68
C HIS A 131 -32.97 4.27 3.85
N ILE A 132 -32.25 5.12 4.60
CA ILE A 132 -31.45 4.71 5.74
C ILE A 132 -32.31 4.48 6.96
N ILE A 133 -33.29 5.35 7.22
CA ILE A 133 -34.31 5.16 8.27
C ILE A 133 -35.01 3.81 8.11
N ASP A 134 -35.58 3.54 6.93
CA ASP A 134 -36.29 2.28 6.68
C ASP A 134 -35.39 1.03 6.77
N VAL A 135 -34.12 1.09 6.38
CA VAL A 135 -33.21 -0.07 6.52
C VAL A 135 -32.78 -0.27 7.97
N LEU A 136 -32.54 0.80 8.73
CA LEU A 136 -32.12 0.71 10.13
C LEU A 136 -33.27 0.26 11.04
N GLU A 137 -34.46 0.85 10.91
CA GLU A 137 -35.61 0.46 11.74
C GLU A 137 -36.08 -0.97 11.43
N ARG A 138 -36.15 -1.38 10.14
CA ARG A 138 -36.42 -2.80 9.80
C ARG A 138 -35.34 -3.75 10.31
N MET A 139 -34.09 -3.30 10.47
CA MET A 139 -33.03 -4.11 11.08
C MET A 139 -33.22 -4.20 12.61
N LYS A 140 -33.61 -3.10 13.26
CA LYS A 140 -33.90 -3.03 14.70
C LYS A 140 -35.03 -3.98 15.08
N GLU A 141 -36.18 -3.85 14.42
CA GLU A 141 -37.34 -4.72 14.61
C GLU A 141 -36.99 -6.20 14.42
N ARG A 142 -36.36 -6.53 13.28
CA ARG A 142 -36.06 -7.92 12.90
C ARG A 142 -35.11 -8.63 13.87
N ASN A 143 -34.21 -7.91 14.53
CA ASN A 143 -33.23 -8.48 15.46
C ASN A 143 -33.55 -8.17 16.93
N MET A 144 -34.69 -7.51 17.20
CA MET A 144 -35.10 -7.07 18.54
C MET A 144 -34.05 -6.19 19.24
N PHE A 145 -33.40 -5.30 18.48
CA PHE A 145 -32.42 -4.35 19.03
C PHE A 145 -33.10 -3.24 19.83
N ASN A 146 -32.44 -2.78 20.89
CA ASN A 146 -32.96 -1.72 21.76
C ASN A 146 -32.93 -0.35 21.06
N SER A 147 -32.01 -0.17 20.11
CA SER A 147 -31.75 1.13 19.50
C SER A 147 -31.38 1.06 18.00
N VAL A 148 -31.40 2.22 17.36
CA VAL A 148 -31.03 2.37 15.93
C VAL A 148 -29.51 2.30 15.77
N GLU A 149 -28.75 2.74 16.77
CA GLU A 149 -27.29 2.66 16.86
C GLU A 149 -26.82 1.19 16.87
N GLU A 150 -27.48 0.31 17.64
CA GLU A 150 -27.22 -1.14 17.61
C GLU A 150 -27.38 -1.70 16.18
N SER A 151 -28.40 -1.24 15.45
CA SER A 151 -28.66 -1.62 14.06
C SER A 151 -27.58 -1.11 13.09
N ALA A 152 -27.14 0.13 13.26
CA ALA A 152 -26.07 0.73 12.47
C ALA A 152 -24.72 0.00 12.71
N ARG A 153 -24.38 -0.25 13.98
CA ARG A 153 -23.18 -0.99 14.39
C ARG A 153 -23.20 -2.44 13.89
N TYR A 154 -24.36 -3.10 13.94
CA TYR A 154 -24.55 -4.44 13.37
C TYR A 154 -24.30 -4.47 11.85
N ILE A 155 -24.89 -3.52 11.10
CA ILE A 155 -24.68 -3.41 9.65
C ILE A 155 -23.22 -3.14 9.32
N ALA A 156 -22.57 -2.23 10.05
CA ALA A 156 -21.17 -1.89 9.84
C ALA A 156 -20.22 -3.07 10.11
N ASN A 157 -20.44 -3.82 11.19
CA ASN A 157 -19.71 -5.06 11.48
C ASN A 157 -19.96 -6.14 10.42
N ARG A 158 -21.20 -6.32 9.98
CA ARG A 158 -21.56 -7.30 8.92
C ARG A 158 -20.84 -6.99 7.60
N ASP A 159 -20.88 -5.73 7.17
CA ASP A 159 -20.25 -5.28 5.92
C ASP A 159 -18.71 -5.40 5.99
N TYR A 160 -18.10 -5.04 7.12
CA TYR A 160 -16.68 -5.27 7.38
C TYR A 160 -16.29 -6.75 7.23
N ASN A 161 -17.03 -7.65 7.88
CA ASN A 161 -16.73 -9.08 7.85
C ASN A 161 -16.90 -9.66 6.42
N TRP A 162 -17.87 -9.18 5.66
CA TRP A 162 -18.06 -9.55 4.25
C TRP A 162 -16.90 -9.09 3.36
N LEU A 163 -16.48 -7.82 3.49
CA LEU A 163 -15.37 -7.24 2.74
C LEU A 163 -14.05 -7.98 3.04
N ILE A 164 -13.71 -8.12 4.33
CA ILE A 164 -12.53 -8.88 4.77
C ILE A 164 -12.59 -10.33 4.31
N GLY A 165 -13.76 -10.97 4.35
CA GLY A 165 -13.96 -12.33 3.84
C GLY A 165 -13.52 -12.47 2.39
N ARG A 166 -13.94 -11.54 1.52
CA ARG A 166 -13.58 -11.52 0.09
C ARG A 166 -12.08 -11.21 -0.14
N LEU A 167 -11.51 -10.28 0.62
CA LEU A 167 -10.07 -9.97 0.57
C LEU A 167 -9.23 -11.19 0.96
N LYS A 168 -9.56 -11.85 2.07
CA LYS A 168 -8.90 -13.10 2.51
C LYS A 168 -9.06 -14.22 1.49
N TYR A 169 -10.26 -14.37 0.90
CA TYR A 169 -10.51 -15.38 -0.14
C TYR A 169 -9.55 -15.19 -1.32
N LYS A 170 -9.46 -13.98 -1.89
CA LYS A 170 -8.61 -13.69 -3.04
C LYS A 170 -7.12 -13.80 -2.73
N ALA A 171 -6.70 -13.42 -1.52
CA ALA A 171 -5.31 -13.51 -1.09
C ALA A 171 -4.86 -14.92 -0.65
N GLY A 172 -5.78 -15.88 -0.52
CA GLY A 172 -5.49 -17.21 0.05
C GLY A 172 -5.22 -17.18 1.56
N LEU A 173 -5.78 -16.18 2.25
CA LEU A 173 -5.51 -15.87 3.67
C LEU A 173 -6.67 -16.23 4.60
N PHE A 174 -7.40 -17.32 4.30
CA PHE A 174 -8.59 -17.75 5.05
C PHE A 174 -8.38 -17.86 6.57
N ASN A 175 -7.26 -18.46 6.99
CA ASN A 175 -6.94 -18.79 8.37
C ASN A 175 -6.39 -17.60 9.19
N TYR A 176 -6.47 -16.38 8.65
CA TYR A 176 -5.97 -15.16 9.29
C TYR A 176 -7.11 -14.20 9.63
N SER A 177 -6.83 -13.20 10.47
CA SER A 177 -7.84 -12.24 10.90
C SER A 177 -8.34 -11.37 9.73
N GLY A 178 -7.44 -11.05 8.79
CA GLY A 178 -7.65 -10.05 7.73
C GLY A 178 -7.44 -8.60 8.20
N GLN A 179 -7.18 -8.42 9.50
CA GLN A 179 -6.97 -7.13 10.15
C GLN A 179 -5.46 -6.84 10.24
N GLY A 180 -5.07 -5.59 10.03
CA GLY A 180 -3.66 -5.18 10.04
C GLY A 180 -3.19 -4.65 8.70
N TYR A 181 -1.90 -4.85 8.40
CA TYR A 181 -1.23 -4.13 7.32
C TYR A 181 -1.07 -5.00 6.07
N TRP A 182 -1.42 -4.43 4.91
CA TRP A 182 -1.23 -5.05 3.61
C TRP A 182 -0.20 -4.25 2.82
N LEU A 183 0.84 -4.93 2.35
CA LEU A 183 1.95 -4.34 1.61
C LEU A 183 1.84 -4.79 0.15
N LEU A 184 1.33 -3.88 -0.68
CA LEU A 184 1.01 -4.11 -2.09
C LEU A 184 2.16 -3.60 -2.97
N PRO A 185 2.73 -4.39 -3.89
CA PRO A 185 3.75 -3.90 -4.81
C PRO A 185 3.15 -2.83 -5.73
N LEU A 186 3.79 -1.67 -5.83
CA LEU A 186 3.34 -0.58 -6.70
C LEU A 186 3.42 -0.98 -8.19
N LYS A 187 4.53 -1.65 -8.57
CA LYS A 187 4.80 -2.13 -9.92
C LYS A 187 5.23 -3.59 -9.93
N THR A 188 4.92 -4.27 -11.03
CA THR A 188 5.40 -5.63 -11.35
C THR A 188 5.77 -5.69 -12.83
N LYS A 189 6.99 -6.14 -13.17
CA LYS A 189 7.52 -6.13 -14.55
C LYS A 189 7.43 -4.74 -15.22
N MET A 190 7.83 -3.71 -14.49
CA MET A 190 7.77 -2.28 -14.86
C MET A 190 6.36 -1.69 -15.07
N GLU A 191 5.32 -2.50 -15.24
CA GLU A 191 3.92 -2.07 -15.27
C GLU A 191 3.37 -1.81 -13.86
N ILE A 192 2.39 -0.91 -13.73
CA ILE A 192 1.66 -0.70 -12.48
C ILE A 192 0.84 -1.94 -12.16
N THR A 193 0.89 -2.39 -10.91
CA THR A 193 0.22 -3.63 -10.50
C THR A 193 -1.29 -3.53 -10.77
N LYS A 194 -1.81 -4.50 -11.53
CA LYS A 194 -3.23 -4.57 -11.92
C LYS A 194 -4.13 -4.47 -10.69
N GLY A 195 -5.04 -3.49 -10.72
CA GLY A 195 -6.07 -3.27 -9.70
C GLY A 195 -5.95 -1.91 -8.98
N PHE A 196 -4.86 -1.18 -9.14
CA PHE A 196 -4.82 0.23 -8.76
C PHE A 196 -5.60 1.09 -9.76
N GLU A 197 -6.35 2.06 -9.23
CA GLU A 197 -6.94 3.15 -10.00
C GLU A 197 -6.00 4.36 -9.98
N ILE A 198 -5.94 5.10 -11.08
CA ILE A 198 -5.00 6.21 -11.25
C ILE A 198 -5.76 7.42 -11.78
N THR A 199 -5.57 8.55 -11.12
CA THR A 199 -5.98 9.87 -11.58
C THR A 199 -4.73 10.75 -11.79
N ASN A 200 -4.91 11.99 -12.22
CA ASN A 200 -3.78 12.92 -12.41
C ASN A 200 -2.95 13.09 -11.11
N ASN A 201 -3.63 13.17 -9.96
CA ASN A 201 -3.03 13.52 -8.67
C ASN A 201 -3.01 12.37 -7.65
N GLU A 202 -3.93 11.42 -7.74
CA GLU A 202 -4.08 10.33 -6.77
C GLU A 202 -3.90 8.95 -7.41
N LEU A 203 -3.19 8.06 -6.71
CA LEU A 203 -3.30 6.61 -6.89
C LEU A 203 -4.25 6.06 -5.82
N ILE A 204 -5.19 5.22 -6.23
CA ILE A 204 -6.31 4.77 -5.40
C ILE A 204 -6.32 3.25 -5.29
N VAL A 205 -6.53 2.78 -4.06
CA VAL A 205 -6.77 1.38 -3.70
C VAL A 205 -8.24 1.24 -3.31
N ASP A 206 -9.07 0.67 -4.18
CA ASP A 206 -10.43 0.24 -3.84
C ASP A 206 -10.38 -1.15 -3.19
N LEU A 207 -10.95 -1.30 -1.99
CA LEU A 207 -11.08 -2.59 -1.32
C LEU A 207 -12.09 -3.54 -2.01
N GLU A 208 -13.04 -3.03 -2.80
CA GLU A 208 -13.91 -3.88 -3.63
C GLU A 208 -13.16 -4.52 -4.80
N ASN A 209 -12.06 -3.90 -5.25
CA ASN A 209 -11.18 -4.46 -6.26
C ASN A 209 -10.26 -5.54 -5.66
N THR A 210 -10.90 -6.58 -5.14
CA THR A 210 -10.29 -7.72 -4.44
C THR A 210 -9.26 -8.49 -5.30
N GLU A 211 -9.20 -8.26 -6.61
CA GLU A 211 -8.19 -8.81 -7.50
C GLU A 211 -6.79 -8.21 -7.25
N LEU A 212 -6.72 -6.93 -6.86
CA LEU A 212 -5.49 -6.26 -6.43
C LEU A 212 -4.79 -7.03 -5.30
N PHE A 213 -5.59 -7.59 -4.39
CA PHE A 213 -5.13 -8.31 -3.20
C PHE A 213 -4.54 -9.69 -3.51
N LYS A 214 -4.65 -10.21 -4.74
CA LYS A 214 -3.82 -11.35 -5.18
C LYS A 214 -2.34 -10.99 -5.33
N ASN A 215 -2.02 -9.70 -5.51
CA ASN A 215 -0.68 -9.22 -5.74
C ASN A 215 0.07 -8.84 -4.45
N TYR A 216 -0.56 -8.95 -3.27
CA TYR A 216 0.10 -8.64 -1.99
C TYR A 216 1.46 -9.35 -1.87
N LEU A 217 2.46 -8.62 -1.38
CA LEU A 217 3.79 -9.19 -1.14
C LEU A 217 3.93 -9.65 0.32
N ILE A 218 3.45 -8.82 1.25
CA ILE A 218 3.39 -9.12 2.68
C ILE A 218 1.99 -8.74 3.21
N TYR A 219 1.49 -9.55 4.12
CA TYR A 219 0.37 -9.24 5.00
C TYR A 219 0.83 -9.43 6.45
N VAL A 220 0.53 -8.45 7.30
CA VAL A 220 0.83 -8.46 8.73
C VAL A 220 -0.48 -8.54 9.50
N ASP A 221 -0.77 -9.72 10.03
CA ASP A 221 -1.90 -9.97 10.92
C ASP A 221 -1.60 -9.37 12.28
N VAL A 222 -2.13 -8.17 12.54
CA VAL A 222 -1.94 -7.46 13.80
C VAL A 222 -2.59 -8.22 14.95
N LYS A 223 -3.80 -8.77 14.74
CA LYS A 223 -4.57 -9.45 15.78
C LYS A 223 -3.85 -10.69 16.30
N ASN A 224 -3.22 -11.44 15.41
CA ASN A 224 -2.51 -12.68 15.75
C ASN A 224 -0.98 -12.51 15.88
N ASN A 225 -0.45 -11.30 15.63
CA ASN A 225 0.99 -11.00 15.52
C ASN A 225 1.74 -11.94 14.54
N ILE A 226 1.14 -12.24 13.38
CA ILE A 226 1.68 -13.15 12.36
C ILE A 226 2.01 -12.38 11.09
N ILE A 227 3.19 -12.64 10.50
CA ILE A 227 3.54 -12.14 9.17
C ILE A 227 3.42 -13.25 8.14
N ARG A 228 2.76 -12.95 7.02
CA ARG A 228 2.68 -13.81 5.84
C ARG A 228 3.22 -13.09 4.63
N TYR A 229 3.90 -13.85 3.77
CA TYR A 229 4.54 -13.34 2.57
C TYR A 229 4.24 -14.23 1.37
N ASN A 230 4.11 -13.62 0.18
CA ASN A 230 3.73 -14.33 -1.03
C ASN A 230 4.96 -15.01 -1.68
N LYS A 231 5.26 -16.24 -1.23
CA LYS A 231 6.36 -17.09 -1.74
C LYS A 231 6.46 -17.10 -3.28
N SER A 232 5.31 -17.21 -3.96
CA SER A 232 5.25 -17.30 -5.43
C SER A 232 5.69 -16.03 -6.17
N ARG A 233 5.66 -14.88 -5.49
CA ARG A 233 6.09 -13.56 -6.01
C ARG A 233 7.51 -13.18 -5.54
N LEU A 234 7.93 -13.67 -4.38
CA LEU A 234 9.25 -13.39 -3.80
C LEU A 234 10.38 -14.26 -4.39
N CYS A 235 10.07 -15.47 -4.86
CA CYS A 235 11.09 -16.47 -5.24
C CYS A 235 11.17 -16.79 -6.75
N LYS A 236 10.54 -16.02 -7.63
CA LYS A 236 10.72 -16.22 -9.08
C LYS A 236 11.97 -15.50 -9.58
N SER A 237 12.98 -16.29 -9.95
CA SER A 237 14.28 -15.90 -10.47
C SER A 237 14.20 -15.30 -11.89
N GLY A 238 13.59 -14.11 -11.99
CA GLY A 238 13.65 -13.23 -13.15
C GLY A 238 14.02 -11.83 -12.66
N TYR A 239 14.95 -11.19 -13.37
CA TYR A 239 15.56 -9.87 -13.13
C TYR A 239 14.83 -8.92 -12.17
N SER A 240 15.60 -8.30 -11.26
CA SER A 240 15.06 -7.24 -10.40
C SER A 240 14.55 -6.05 -11.24
N PHE A 241 13.59 -5.29 -10.72
CA PHE A 241 13.14 -4.04 -11.35
C PHE A 241 14.30 -3.10 -11.69
N VAL A 242 15.34 -3.07 -10.85
CA VAL A 242 16.58 -2.31 -11.09
C VAL A 242 17.33 -2.84 -12.30
N ASP A 243 17.37 -4.16 -12.52
CA ASP A 243 18.05 -4.78 -13.66
C ASP A 243 17.24 -4.66 -14.96
N GLU A 244 15.90 -4.57 -14.91
CA GLU A 244 15.06 -4.22 -16.07
C GLU A 244 15.15 -2.72 -16.41
N VAL A 245 15.04 -1.82 -15.42
CA VAL A 245 15.23 -0.37 -15.59
C VAL A 245 16.63 -0.04 -16.12
N ARG A 246 17.69 -0.69 -15.61
CA ARG A 246 19.05 -0.59 -16.15
C ARG A 246 19.15 -0.99 -17.62
N LYS A 247 18.23 -1.80 -18.12
CA LYS A 247 18.24 -2.35 -19.50
C LYS A 247 17.36 -1.54 -20.47
N GLN A 248 16.40 -0.78 -19.95
CA GLN A 248 15.57 0.16 -20.73
C GLN A 248 16.07 1.61 -20.70
N MET A 249 16.84 2.00 -19.67
CA MET A 249 17.57 3.26 -19.71
C MET A 249 18.65 3.19 -20.79
N HIS A 250 18.55 4.03 -21.82
CA HIS A 250 19.70 4.32 -22.68
C HIS A 250 20.89 4.73 -21.80
N ASP A 251 22.03 4.09 -22.01
CA ASP A 251 23.22 4.25 -21.15
C ASP A 251 23.78 5.69 -21.12
N ASP A 252 23.32 6.52 -22.06
CA ASP A 252 23.71 7.91 -22.29
C ASP A 252 22.73 8.94 -21.72
N ILE A 253 21.65 8.57 -21.00
CA ILE A 253 20.62 9.51 -20.50
C ILE A 253 20.49 9.46 -18.96
N CYS A 254 20.50 10.65 -18.35
CA CYS A 254 20.42 10.83 -16.90
C CYS A 254 18.98 10.67 -16.39
N PRO A 255 18.72 9.75 -15.43
CA PRO A 255 17.38 9.52 -14.91
C PRO A 255 16.86 10.65 -14.02
N TRP A 256 17.72 11.55 -13.55
CA TRP A 256 17.34 12.63 -12.63
C TRP A 256 16.88 13.91 -13.34
N CYS A 257 17.37 14.19 -14.54
CA CYS A 257 17.05 15.44 -15.27
C CYS A 257 16.94 15.30 -16.79
N GLY A 258 17.04 14.10 -17.36
CA GLY A 258 17.00 13.88 -18.82
C GLY A 258 18.24 14.37 -19.59
N GLY A 259 19.18 15.06 -18.94
CA GLY A 259 20.47 15.45 -19.54
C GLY A 259 21.32 14.24 -19.93
N LYS A 260 22.35 14.42 -20.76
CA LYS A 260 23.20 13.31 -21.18
C LYS A 260 24.08 12.79 -20.05
N LEU A 261 24.49 11.53 -20.12
CA LEU A 261 25.57 10.96 -19.30
C LEU A 261 26.87 11.04 -20.08
N ARG A 262 27.97 11.30 -19.37
CA ARG A 262 29.34 11.32 -19.91
C ARG A 262 30.26 10.49 -19.05
N LEU A 263 31.24 9.82 -19.66
CA LEU A 263 32.27 9.10 -18.93
C LEU A 263 33.22 10.09 -18.23
N VAL A 264 33.38 9.91 -16.92
CA VAL A 264 34.28 10.68 -16.05
C VAL A 264 35.33 9.73 -15.50
N LYS A 265 36.60 9.97 -15.84
CA LYS A 265 37.74 9.19 -15.35
C LYS A 265 38.36 9.92 -14.15
N THR A 266 38.69 9.18 -13.10
CA THR A 266 39.33 9.70 -11.89
C THR A 266 40.45 8.78 -11.42
N LYS A 267 41.30 9.26 -10.50
CA LYS A 267 42.32 8.42 -9.82
C LYS A 267 41.74 7.20 -9.08
N ARG A 268 40.42 7.16 -8.82
CA ARG A 268 39.71 6.06 -8.14
C ARG A 268 38.89 5.18 -9.10
N GLY A 269 39.00 5.39 -10.42
CA GLY A 269 38.28 4.65 -11.45
C GLY A 269 37.33 5.53 -12.27
N GLU A 270 36.51 4.87 -13.10
CA GLU A 270 35.64 5.50 -14.10
C GLU A 270 34.16 5.38 -13.72
N PHE A 271 33.37 6.41 -14.01
CA PHE A 271 31.93 6.42 -13.80
C PHE A 271 31.23 7.31 -14.83
N LEU A 272 29.94 7.09 -15.07
CA LEU A 272 29.10 7.96 -15.88
C LEU A 272 28.51 9.07 -15.01
N GLY A 273 28.86 10.33 -15.27
CA GLY A 273 28.30 11.52 -14.60
C GLY A 273 27.36 12.29 -15.52
N CYS A 274 26.39 13.03 -14.97
CA CYS A 274 25.53 13.88 -15.79
C CYS A 274 26.27 15.07 -16.42
N SER A 275 25.91 15.41 -17.66
CA SER A 275 26.36 16.61 -18.39
C SER A 275 25.99 17.90 -17.65
N ASN A 276 24.88 17.89 -16.92
CA ASN A 276 24.29 19.08 -16.29
C ASN A 276 24.91 19.38 -14.92
N TYR A 277 26.03 18.75 -14.56
CA TYR A 277 26.84 19.13 -13.39
C TYR A 277 27.35 20.59 -13.54
N PRO A 278 27.29 21.45 -12.51
CA PRO A 278 27.00 21.15 -11.10
C PRO A 278 25.51 21.01 -10.74
N ASN A 279 24.59 21.48 -11.60
CA ASN A 279 23.15 21.51 -11.34
C ASN A 279 22.50 20.12 -11.25
N CYS A 280 23.15 19.07 -11.77
CA CYS A 280 22.76 17.68 -11.56
C CYS A 280 23.96 16.83 -11.09
N LEU A 281 23.84 16.24 -9.90
CA LEU A 281 24.90 15.47 -9.24
C LEU A 281 24.85 13.95 -9.52
N TYR A 282 24.05 13.51 -10.49
CA TYR A 282 23.91 12.08 -10.81
C TYR A 282 25.23 11.45 -11.25
N ARG A 283 25.54 10.28 -10.68
CA ARG A 283 26.69 9.44 -11.05
C ARG A 283 26.34 7.96 -10.99
N ARG A 284 26.82 7.19 -11.97
CA ARG A 284 26.64 5.74 -12.11
C ARG A 284 28.00 5.08 -12.37
N PHE A 285 28.50 4.30 -11.42
CA PHE A 285 29.74 3.54 -11.63
C PHE A 285 29.53 2.44 -12.66
N LEU A 286 30.52 2.25 -13.54
CA LEU A 286 30.56 1.10 -14.43
C LEU A 286 30.87 -0.15 -13.60
N LYS A 287 30.17 -1.26 -13.88
CA LYS A 287 30.54 -2.55 -13.29
C LYS A 287 31.82 -3.05 -13.95
N LYS A 288 32.73 -3.60 -13.14
CA LYS A 288 33.67 -4.62 -13.61
C LYS A 288 32.95 -5.96 -13.68
#